data_AF-A0A0S8JVT9-F1
#
_entry.id   AF-A0A0S8JVT9-F1
#
_cell.length_a   1.000
_cell.length_b   1.000
_cell.length_c   1.000
_cell.angle_alpha   90.00
_cell.angle_beta   90.00
_cell.angle_gamma   90.00
#
_symmetry.space_group_name_H-M   'P 1'
#
loop_
_entity.id
_entity.type
_entity.pdbx_description
1 polymer ?
#
loop_
_entity_poly.entity_id
_entity_poly.type
_entity_poly.pdbx_seq_one_letter_code
_entity_poly.pdbx_strand_id
1 'polypeptide(L)' 'MLSACECLDFIRQAEAEIKKHGLVITDKYSRVKSNPACTVLKEHKTLMLNYLKALNLDFSSIDKHAISLNNLN' A
#
# COMPACT_ATOMS: atom_id res chain seq x y z
N MET A 1 14.98 -7.15 -9.12
CA MET A 1 14.56 -5.73 -9.13
C MET A 1 13.28 -5.49 -9.94
N LEU A 2 13.07 -6.15 -11.09
CA LEU A 2 11.85 -6.02 -11.90
C LEU A 2 10.55 -6.21 -11.09
N SER A 3 10.50 -7.25 -10.24
CA SER A 3 9.33 -7.58 -9.42
C SER A 3 8.94 -6.53 -8.38
N ALA A 4 9.87 -5.68 -7.94
CA ALA A 4 9.56 -4.58 -7.02
C ALA A 4 8.84 -3.44 -7.76
N CYS A 5 9.24 -3.15 -9.01
CA CYS A 5 8.60 -2.15 -9.85
C CYS A 5 7.20 -2.62 -10.27
N GLU A 6 7.07 -3.88 -10.67
CA GLU A 6 5.77 -4.49 -10.98
C GLU A 6 4.82 -4.42 -9.76
N CYS A 7 5.32 -4.72 -8.57
CA CYS A 7 4.55 -4.62 -7.33
C CYS A 7 4.04 -3.20 -7.07
N LEU A 8 4.85 -2.18 -7.37
CA LEU A 8 4.44 -0.78 -7.25
C LEU A 8 3.34 -0.44 -8.26
N ASP A 9 3.43 -0.94 -9.49
CA ASP A 9 2.42 -0.70 -10.52
C ASP A 9 1.07 -1.31 -10.12
N PHE A 10 1.07 -2.54 -9.58
CA PHE A 10 -0.13 -3.17 -9.05
C PHE A 10 -0.77 -2.37 -7.90
N ILE A 11 0.05 -1.80 -7.00
CA ILE A 11 -0.44 -0.92 -5.94
C ILE A 11 -1.17 0.30 -6.55
N ARG A 12 -0.58 0.95 -7.55
CA ARG A 12 -1.19 2.14 -8.17
C ARG A 12 -2.47 1.82 -8.93
N GLN A 13 -2.51 0.68 -9.61
CA GLN A 13 -3.73 0.21 -10.28
C GLN A 13 -4.85 -0.07 -9.27
N ALA A 14 -4.54 -0.74 -8.17
CA ALA A 14 -5.51 -1.02 -7.11
C ALA A 14 -6.03 0.28 -6.45
N GLU A 15 -5.16 1.26 -6.20
CA GLU A 15 -5.57 2.57 -5.66
C GLU A 15 -6.48 3.33 -6.63
N ALA A 16 -6.19 3.29 -7.93
CA ALA A 16 -7.05 3.90 -8.95
C ALA A 16 -8.44 3.26 -8.99
N GLU A 17 -8.51 1.93 -8.89
CA GLU A 17 -9.77 1.18 -8.88
C GLU A 17 -10.59 1.48 -7.62
N ILE A 18 -9.95 1.53 -6.45
CA ILE A 18 -10.60 1.94 -5.19
C ILE A 18 -11.09 3.39 -5.28
N LYS A 19 -10.32 4.30 -5.87
CA LYS A 19 -10.72 5.70 -6.04
C LYS A 19 -11.96 5.82 -6.94
N LYS A 20 -12.06 4.98 -7.97
CA LYS A 20 -13.16 5.00 -8.94
C LYS A 20 -14.43 4.34 -8.42
N HIS A 21 -14.30 3.19 -7.74
CA HIS A 21 -15.43 2.36 -7.34
C HIS A 21 -15.75 2.41 -5.84
N GLY A 22 -14.89 3.04 -5.04
CA GLY A 22 -14.98 3.08 -3.59
C GLY A 22 -14.35 1.86 -2.91
N LEU A 23 -14.28 1.92 -1.58
CA LEU A 23 -13.76 0.83 -0.73
C LEU A 23 -14.72 -0.37 -0.64
N VAL A 24 -16.00 -0.12 -0.89
CA VAL A 24 -17.06 -1.13 -0.87
C VAL A 24 -17.86 -1.05 -2.15
N ILE A 25 -18.26 -2.20 -2.66
CA ILE A 25 -19.07 -2.36 -3.86
C ILE A 25 -20.32 -3.18 -3.54
N THR A 26 -21.40 -2.93 -4.26
CA THR A 26 -22.62 -3.73 -4.17
C THR A 26 -22.58 -4.86 -5.20
N ASP A 27 -22.86 -6.08 -4.75
CA ASP A 27 -23.02 -7.25 -5.62
C ASP A 27 -24.39 -7.22 -6.33
N LYS A 28 -24.58 -8.07 -7.34
CA LYS A 28 -25.85 -8.28 -8.07
C LYS A 28 -27.03 -8.56 -7.13
N TYR A 29 -26.77 -9.15 -5.96
CA TYR A 29 -27.78 -9.41 -4.92
C TYR A 29 -27.95 -8.26 -3.92
N SER A 30 -27.51 -7.05 -4.25
CA SER A 30 -27.54 -5.86 -3.40
C SER A 30 -26.80 -6.01 -2.06
N ARG A 31 -25.88 -6.97 -1.96
CA ARG A 31 -25.05 -7.15 -0.77
C ARG A 31 -23.82 -6.26 -0.86
N VAL A 32 -23.51 -5.54 0.21
CA VAL A 32 -22.29 -4.74 0.32
C VAL A 32 -21.11 -5.67 0.58
N LYS A 33 -20.06 -5.56 -0.25
CA LYS A 33 -18.81 -6.32 -0.12
C LYS A 33 -17.62 -5.38 -0.23
N SER A 34 -16.49 -5.78 0.34
CA SER A 34 -15.23 -5.07 0.14
C SER A 34 -14.86 -5.08 -1.35
N ASN A 35 -14.36 -3.97 -1.87
CA ASN A 35 -13.78 -3.92 -3.20
C ASN A 35 -12.60 -4.92 -3.26
N PRO A 36 -12.55 -5.85 -4.24
CA PRO A 36 -11.44 -6.79 -4.39
C PRO A 36 -10.07 -6.13 -4.49
N ALA A 37 -10.01 -4.91 -5.05
CA ALA A 37 -8.79 -4.12 -5.13
C ALA A 37 -8.18 -3.82 -3.75
N CYS A 38 -8.97 -3.81 -2.67
CA CYS A 38 -8.45 -3.66 -1.30
C CYS A 38 -7.55 -4.82 -0.88
N THR A 39 -7.87 -6.06 -1.30
CA THR A 39 -7.05 -7.23 -1.00
C THR A 39 -5.73 -7.17 -1.76
N VAL A 40 -5.80 -6.88 -3.06
CA VAL A 40 -4.64 -6.69 -3.94
C VAL A 40 -3.71 -5.62 -3.35
N LEU A 41 -4.24 -4.46 -2.97
CA LEU A 41 -3.48 -3.37 -2.37
C LEU A 41 -2.73 -3.81 -1.10
N LYS A 42 -3.39 -4.57 -0.21
CA LYS A 42 -2.81 -5.04 1.05
C LYS A 42 -1.67 -6.04 0.81
N GLU A 43 -1.89 -7.01 -0.07
CA GLU A 43 -0.90 -8.05 -0.38
C GLU A 43 0.35 -7.45 -1.02
N HIS A 44 0.17 -6.60 -2.03
CA HIS A 44 1.30 -5.95 -2.69
C HIS A 44 2.02 -4.94 -1.80
N LYS A 45 1.35 -4.23 -0.88
CA LYS A 45 2.05 -3.43 0.15
C LYS A 45 2.97 -4.28 1.03
N THR A 46 2.51 -5.47 1.41
CA THR A 46 3.32 -6.42 2.20
C THR A 46 4.52 -6.93 1.41
N LEU A 47 4.33 -7.30 0.14
CA LEU A 47 5.42 -7.72 -0.75
C LEU A 47 6.42 -6.59 -1.01
N MET A 48 5.94 -5.37 -1.23
CA MET A 48 6.79 -4.21 -1.44
C MET A 48 7.68 -3.93 -0.22
N LEU A 49 7.14 -4.03 1.00
CA LEU A 49 7.94 -3.92 2.22
C LEU A 49 9.03 -5.01 2.29
N ASN A 50 8.74 -6.24 1.88
CA ASN A 50 9.73 -7.32 1.84
C ASN A 50 10.81 -7.04 0.79
N TYR A 51 10.46 -6.53 -0.39
CA TYR A 51 11.44 -6.14 -1.41
C TYR A 51 12.31 -4.97 -0.96
N LEU A 52 11.74 -3.97 -0.29
CA LEU A 52 12.49 -2.84 0.25
C LEU A 52 13.48 -3.29 1.34
N LYS A 53 13.06 -4.21 2.23
CA LYS A 53 13.96 -4.85 3.19
C LYS A 53 15.08 -5.63 2.51
N ALA A 54 14.77 -6.39 1.45
CA ALA A 54 15.76 -7.14 0.68
C ALA A 54 16.78 -6.23 -0.04
N LEU A 55 16.40 -4.98 -0.34
CA LEU A 55 17.30 -3.97 -0.90
C LEU A 55 18.14 -3.25 0.18
N ASN A 56 18.03 -3.66 1.46
CA ASN A 56 18.64 -2.97 2.60
C ASN A 56 18.29 -1.48 2.69
N LEU A 57 17.12 -1.08 2.17
CA LEU A 57 16.56 0.24 2.41
C LEU A 57 15.96 0.24 3.81
N ASP A 58 16.81 0.52 4.81
CA ASP A 58 16.39 0.62 6.20
C ASP A 58 15.65 1.95 6.45
N PHE A 59 14.34 1.86 6.67
CA PHE A 59 13.50 3.01 7.02
C PHE A 59 13.68 3.48 8.47
N SER A 60 14.45 2.76 9.30
CA SER A 60 14.72 3.16 10.69
C SER A 60 15.38 4.54 10.82
N SER A 61 15.97 5.05 9.73
CA SER A 61 16.59 6.38 9.69
C SER A 61 15.59 7.53 9.54
N ILE A 62 14.37 7.28 9.03
CA ILE A 62 13.36 8.33 8.84
C ILE A 62 12.69 8.68 10.18
N ASP A 63 12.40 7.67 11.01
CA ASP A 63 11.76 7.88 12.32
C ASP A 63 12.63 8.73 13.27
N LYS A 64 13.95 8.57 13.21
CA LYS A 64 14.89 9.34 14.06
C LYS A 64 14.87 10.84 13.77
N HIS A 65 14.66 11.25 12.52
CA HIS A 65 14.58 12.67 12.17
C HIS A 65 13.22 13.29 12.52
N ALA A 66 12.13 12.54 12.42
CA ALA A 66 10.80 13.02 12.80
C ALA A 66 10.69 13.29 14.32
N ILE A 67 11.35 12.48 15.15
CA ILE A 67 11.36 12.66 16.62
C ILE A 67 12.15 13.91 17.05
N SER A 68 13.20 14.31 16.32
CA SER A 68 13.98 15.51 16.65
C SER A 68 13.18 16.82 16.50
N LEU A 69 12.19 16.87 15.60
CA LEU A 69 11.38 18.07 15.38
C LEU A 69 10.27 18.25 16.43
N ASN A 70 9.83 17.17 17.08
CA ASN A 70 8.81 17.24 18.14
C ASN A 70 9.40 17.53 19.54
N ASN A 71 10.72 17.39 19.71
CA ASN A 71 11.41 17.67 20.98
C ASN A 71 11.94 19.12 21.08
N LEU A 72 11.54 20.00 20.16
CA LEU A 72 11.92 21.41 20.10
C LEU A 72 10.74 22.38 20.34
N ASN A 73 9.58 21.87 20.81
CA ASN A 73 8.45 22.67 21.27
C ASN A 73 8.24 22.51 22.78
#